data_AF-A0A499UZE0-F1
#
_entry.id   AF-A0A499UZE0-F1
#
_cell.length_a   1.000
_cell.length_b   1.000
_cell.length_c   1.000
_cell.angle_alpha   90.00
_cell.angle_beta   90.00
_cell.angle_gamma   90.00
#
_symmetry.space_group_name_H-M   'P 1'
#
loop_
_entity.id
_entity.type
_entity.pdbx_description
1 polymer ?
#
loop_
_entity_poly.entity_id
_entity_poly.type
_entity_poly.pdbx_seq_one_letter_code
_entity_poly.pdbx_strand_id
1 'polypeptide(L)' 'MSDTEQSAEDLAILEQLNNDYVHSDQFNDVKRFSEFLAEDFISQTPGVTRNRDEFLEFIAKTVSYVVRRTSLL' A
#
# COMPACT_ATOMS: atom_id res chain seq x y z
N MET A 1 3.51 -13.87 28.39
CA MET A 1 3.15 -12.95 27.31
C MET A 1 1.65 -13.03 27.21
N SER A 2 0.98 -11.96 27.62
CA SER A 2 -0.49 -11.87 27.66
C SER A 2 -1.02 -11.39 26.31
N ASP A 3 -2.28 -11.69 26.02
CA ASP A 3 -2.97 -11.27 24.78
C ASP A 3 -2.84 -9.75 24.50
N THR A 4 -2.64 -8.94 25.54
CA THR A 4 -2.45 -7.48 25.43
C THR A 4 -1.09 -7.09 24.85
N GLU A 5 0.00 -7.81 25.16
CA GLU A 5 1.33 -7.51 24.61
C GLU A 5 1.39 -7.88 23.13
N GLN A 6 0.80 -9.02 22.76
CA GLN A 6 0.69 -9.45 21.36
C GLN A 6 -0.13 -8.45 20.52
N SER A 7 -1.20 -7.88 21.09
CA SER A 7 -1.98 -6.85 20.41
C SER A 7 -1.18 -5.56 20.13
N ALA A 8 -0.23 -5.18 20.98
CA ALA A 8 0.59 -3.98 20.76
C ALA A 8 1.64 -4.19 19.67
N GLU A 9 2.26 -5.37 19.61
CA GLU A 9 3.20 -5.75 18.55
C GLU A 9 2.48 -5.86 17.20
N ASP A 10 1.31 -6.51 17.16
CA ASP A 10 0.49 -6.61 15.95
C ASP A 10 0.07 -5.22 15.43
N LEU A 11 -0.33 -4.31 16.33
CA LEU A 11 -0.65 -2.93 15.97
C LEU A 11 0.55 -2.19 15.35
N ALA A 12 1.74 -2.32 15.95
CA ALA A 12 2.95 -1.70 15.42
C ALA A 12 3.30 -2.22 14.01
N ILE A 13 3.11 -3.53 13.77
CA ILE A 13 3.29 -4.13 12.45
C ILE A 13 2.29 -3.57 11.43
N LEU A 14 1.01 -3.48 11.81
CA LEU A 14 -0.03 -2.92 10.95
C LEU A 14 0.21 -1.43 10.62
N GLU A 15 0.66 -0.65 11.60
CA GLU A 15 1.05 0.75 11.38
C GLU A 15 2.20 0.87 10.38
N GLN A 16 3.23 0.03 10.51
CA GLN A 16 4.35 0.01 9.59
C GLN A 16 3.90 -0.38 8.16
N LEU A 17 3.08 -1.42 8.02
CA LEU A 17 2.54 -1.84 6.72
C LEU A 17 1.71 -0.73 6.06
N ASN A 18 0.91 -0.01 6.84
CA ASN A 18 0.13 1.11 6.32
C ASN A 18 1.02 2.29 5.89
N ASN A 19 2.05 2.61 6.66
CA ASN A 19 3.01 3.67 6.30
C ASN A 19 3.78 3.32 5.02
N ASP A 20 4.21 2.07 4.87
CA ASP A 20 4.84 1.57 3.65
C ASP A 20 3.90 1.65 2.44
N TYR A 21 2.63 1.31 2.62
CA TYR A 21 1.61 1.43 1.58
C TYR A 21 1.42 2.88 1.12
N VAL A 22 1.22 3.81 2.06
CA VAL A 22 1.00 5.23 1.75
C VAL A 22 2.22 5.84 1.06
N HIS A 23 3.42 5.56 1.56
CA HIS A 23 4.65 6.04 0.92
C HIS A 23 4.78 5.48 -0.50
N SER A 24 4.54 4.19 -0.69
CA SER A 24 4.67 3.55 -2.01
C SER A 24 3.64 4.10 -3.00
N ASP A 25 2.41 4.38 -2.56
CA ASP A 25 1.38 5.03 -3.39
C ASP A 25 1.78 6.45 -3.78
N GLN A 26 2.26 7.25 -2.83
CA GLN A 26 2.68 8.64 -3.08
C GLN A 26 3.83 8.73 -4.07
N PHE A 27 4.86 7.89 -3.90
CA PHE A 27 6.09 7.98 -4.69
C PHE A 27 6.14 7.03 -5.88
N ASN A 28 5.04 6.32 -6.15
CA ASN A 28 4.97 5.31 -7.19
C ASN A 28 6.05 4.21 -7.04
N ASP A 29 6.31 3.79 -5.79
CA ASP A 29 7.35 2.82 -5.46
C ASP A 29 6.85 1.38 -5.70
N VAL A 30 6.81 1.01 -6.99
CA VAL A 30 6.41 -0.33 -7.44
C VAL A 30 7.28 -1.42 -6.81
N LYS A 31 8.57 -1.14 -6.62
CA LYS A 31 9.50 -2.10 -6.04
C LYS A 31 9.11 -2.38 -4.59
N ARG A 32 8.86 -1.34 -3.79
CA ARG A 32 8.43 -1.52 -2.41
C ARG A 32 7.12 -2.29 -2.32
N PHE A 33 6.12 -1.97 -3.15
CA PHE A 33 4.89 -2.76 -3.20
C PHE A 33 5.14 -4.25 -3.49
N SER A 34 6.07 -4.57 -4.40
CA SER A 34 6.38 -5.97 -4.71
C SER A 34 6.97 -6.75 -3.53
N GLU A 35 7.59 -6.06 -2.56
CA GLU A 35 8.26 -6.70 -1.41
C GLU A 35 7.28 -7.08 -0.28
N PHE A 36 6.24 -6.28 -0.02
CA PHE A 36 5.37 -6.46 1.15
C PHE A 36 3.92 -6.86 0.83
N LEU A 37 3.44 -6.66 -0.41
CA LEU A 37 2.10 -7.12 -0.76
C LEU A 37 2.07 -8.64 -0.84
N ALA A 38 1.17 -9.25 -0.06
CA ALA A 38 0.93 -10.69 -0.05
C ALA A 38 0.45 -11.19 -1.42
N GLU A 39 0.72 -12.46 -1.72
CA GLU A 39 0.36 -13.07 -3.01
C GLU A 39 -1.14 -13.01 -3.31
N ASP A 40 -1.98 -13.05 -2.28
CA ASP A 40 -3.43 -12.97 -2.33
C ASP A 40 -3.98 -11.55 -2.19
N PHE A 41 -3.13 -10.53 -2.28
CA PHE A 41 -3.56 -9.13 -2.27
C PHE A 41 -4.55 -8.83 -3.40
N ILE A 42 -5.64 -8.15 -3.04
CA ILE A 42 -6.66 -7.66 -3.96
C ILE A 42 -6.87 -6.16 -3.74
N SER A 43 -6.75 -5.38 -4.82
CA SER A 43 -7.16 -3.96 -4.84
C SER A 43 -8.56 -3.84 -5.43
N GLN A 44 -9.50 -3.30 -4.66
CA GLN A 44 -10.87 -3.06 -5.10
C GLN A 44 -11.18 -1.56 -5.13
N THR A 45 -11.55 -1.09 -6.31
CA THR A 45 -12.03 0.26 -6.56
C THR A 45 -13.38 0.18 -7.29
N PRO A 46 -14.24 1.20 -7.24
CA PRO A 46 -15.52 1.15 -7.92
C PRO A 46 -15.38 0.73 -9.40
N GLY A 47 -15.98 -0.41 -9.75
CA GLY A 47 -15.97 -0.95 -11.11
C GLY A 47 -14.70 -1.70 -11.52
N VAL A 48 -13.67 -1.78 -10.69
CA VAL A 48 -12.42 -2.51 -11.01
C VAL A 48 -11.86 -3.23 -9.79
N THR A 49 -11.66 -4.53 -9.94
CA THR A 49 -10.88 -5.37 -9.01
C THR A 49 -9.58 -5.77 -9.71
N ARG A 50 -8.45 -5.68 -9.00
CA ARG A 50 -7.14 -6.10 -9.48
C ARG A 50 -6.50 -7.07 -8.51
N ASN A 51 -5.90 -8.13 -9.02
CA ASN A 51 -4.94 -8.93 -8.25
C ASN A 51 -3.61 -8.18 -8.06
N ARG A 52 -2.69 -8.75 -7.28
CA ARG A 52 -1.38 -8.15 -7.01
C ARG A 52 -0.61 -7.76 -8.27
N ASP A 53 -0.49 -8.65 -9.25
CA ASP A 53 0.31 -8.39 -10.45
C ASP A 53 -0.34 -7.31 -11.33
N GLU A 54 -1.67 -7.36 -11.49
CA GLU A 54 -2.44 -6.32 -12.18
C GLU A 54 -2.32 -4.96 -11.50
N PHE A 55 -2.25 -4.93 -10.15
CA PHE A 55 -2.03 -3.72 -9.38
C PHE A 55 -0.61 -3.16 -9.59
N LEU A 56 0.42 -4.00 -9.50
CA LEU A 56 1.81 -3.59 -9.73
C LEU A 56 2.01 -3.02 -11.13
N GLU A 57 1.42 -3.66 -12.15
CA GLU A 57 1.42 -3.13 -13.51
C GLU A 57 0.69 -1.79 -13.64
N PHE A 58 -0.46 -1.66 -12.97
CA PHE A 58 -1.26 -0.44 -12.99
C PHE A 58 -0.51 0.76 -12.38
N ILE A 59 0.12 0.55 -11.23
CA ILE A 59 0.93 1.56 -10.53
C ILE A 59 2.17 1.90 -11.36
N ALA A 60 2.88 0.92 -11.93
CA ALA A 60 4.03 1.19 -12.80
C ALA A 60 3.69 2.10 -14.00
N LYS A 61 2.45 2.03 -14.50
CA LYS A 61 1.96 2.82 -15.65
C LYS A 61 1.34 4.17 -15.23
N THR A 62 1.02 4.36 -13.95
CA THR A 62 0.27 5.51 -13.45
C THR A 62 1.11 6.32 -12.47
N VAL A 63 1.28 7.63 -12.70
CA VAL A 63 1.82 8.51 -11.64
C VAL A 63 0.68 8.82 -10.69
N SER A 64 0.79 8.49 -9.40
CA SER A 64 -0.24 8.82 -8.41
C SER A 64 -0.52 10.33 -8.42
N TYR A 65 -1.78 10.69 -8.73
CA TYR A 65 -2.23 12.09 -8.81
C TYR A 65 -2.30 12.76 -7.43
N VAL A 66 -2.19 12.00 -6.34
CA VAL A 66 -2.23 12.51 -4.95
C VAL A 66 -1.10 13.53 -4.70
N VAL A 67 0.07 13.36 -5.33
CA VAL A 67 1.21 14.28 -5.18
C VAL A 67 1.04 15.59 -5.97
N ARG A 68 0.18 15.66 -6.99
CA ARG A 68 0.01 16.90 -7.78
C ARG A 68 -0.89 17.95 -7.12
N ARG A 69 -1.58 17.64 -6.01
CA ARG A 69 -2.47 18.59 -5.31
C ARG A 69 -1.86 19.23 -4.06
N THR A 70 -0.76 18.72 -3.53
CA THR A 70 -0.09 19.26 -2.33
C THR A 70 1.06 20.22 -2.64
N SER A 71 1.37 20.48 -3.92
CA SER A 71 2.39 21.46 -4.34
C SER A 71 1.83 22.69 -5.06
N LEU A 72 0.55 23.00 -4.85
CA LEU A 72 -0.14 24.14 -5.48
C LEU A 72 -1.06 24.88 -4.49
N LEU A 73 -0.60 25.12 -3.26
CA LEU A 73 -1.12 26.14 -2.35
C LEU A 73 0.00 26.66 -1.45
#